data_AF-A0AAV0Q9W7-F1
#
_entry.id   AF-A0AAV0Q9W7-F1
#
_cell.length_a   1.000
_cell.length_b   1.000
_cell.length_c   1.000
_cell.angle_alpha   90.00
_cell.angle_beta   90.00
_cell.angle_gamma   90.00
#
_symmetry.space_group_name_H-M   'P 1'
#
loop_
_entity.id
_entity.type
_entity.pdbx_description
1 polymer ?
#
loop_
_entity_poly.entity_id
_entity_poly.type
_entity_poly.pdbx_seq_one_letter_code
_entity_poly.pdbx_strand_id
1 'polypeptide(L)'
;MVQQTPSVSLLNPLTGREIPLPPITTIPDVLAYRPEKLRREYLLRLGNDGRTVAHDKKLTQNQYISRVAVSAEPGSSSEEEEEPYVMAICVNNEYRLAFCKPNGSTWKMIPQGGGVPHLIAFADVVFWRGQFYALDYGGSVFVCDLSLPEEPKLSFVLDHDPRHCLASDHCYLVVSPAGDELMLVVRDIRYTLEHLALFEQGHGGGVFYNEEEDEEEGVIEAPDVVNEPDASIRIYWTSKFRVYKLVDKEDAKGWNEVESIGDFALFLGYNSPAAFVSTVEHPGLTPNSIYFTDDLTEIQPWWSRRHKGGHDMGIYSLTTRTIQPLYSATSVDGNPFLMSPPPVWISPPNH
;
A
#
# COMPACT_ATOMS: atom_id res chain seq x y z
N MET A 1 27.64 23.11 3.04
CA MET A 1 27.14 22.14 2.04
C MET A 1 25.64 22.09 2.23
N VAL A 2 24.84 22.62 1.31
CA VAL A 2 23.37 22.52 1.42
C VAL A 2 23.04 21.04 1.26
N GLN A 3 22.71 20.37 2.36
CA GLN A 3 22.37 18.95 2.32
C GLN A 3 21.10 18.80 1.51
N GLN A 4 21.23 18.19 0.33
CA GLN A 4 20.14 18.01 -0.60
C GLN A 4 19.04 17.18 0.04
N THR A 5 17.81 17.67 -0.08
CA THR A 5 16.61 16.94 0.25
C THR A 5 16.54 15.67 -0.59
N PRO A 6 16.08 14.55 -0.02
CA PRO A 6 15.92 13.32 -0.80
C PRO A 6 15.03 13.50 -2.02
N SER A 7 15.53 13.09 -3.18
CA SER A 7 14.79 13.05 -4.43
C SER A 7 13.82 11.86 -4.46
N VAL A 8 12.65 12.06 -5.05
CA VAL A 8 11.69 11.00 -5.39
C VAL A 8 11.47 11.03 -6.89
N SER A 9 11.38 9.86 -7.51
CA SER A 9 11.12 9.72 -8.94
C SER A 9 10.27 8.49 -9.22
N LEU A 10 9.52 8.54 -10.32
CA LEU A 10 8.96 7.36 -10.96
C LEU A 10 10.01 6.79 -11.91
N LEU A 11 10.30 5.50 -11.80
CA LEU A 11 11.17 4.80 -12.72
C LEU A 11 10.31 3.96 -13.66
N ASN A 12 10.44 4.19 -14.97
CA ASN A 12 9.98 3.22 -15.95
C ASN A 12 11.08 2.15 -16.10
N PRO A 13 10.87 0.91 -15.61
CA PRO A 13 11.91 -0.12 -15.60
C PRO A 13 12.28 -0.62 -17.01
N LEU A 14 11.46 -0.33 -18.02
CA LEU A 14 11.65 -0.82 -19.39
C LEU A 14 12.47 0.13 -20.23
N THR A 15 12.19 1.43 -20.10
CA THR A 15 12.91 2.48 -20.83
C THR A 15 14.09 3.03 -20.04
N GLY A 16 14.17 2.74 -18.73
CA GLY A 16 15.11 3.37 -17.81
C GLY A 16 14.84 4.85 -17.58
N ARG A 17 13.69 5.37 -18.08
CA ARG A 17 13.31 6.76 -17.92
C ARG A 17 12.92 7.02 -16.47
N GLU A 18 13.60 7.96 -15.85
CA GLU A 18 13.22 8.51 -14.56
C GLU A 18 12.41 9.80 -14.76
N ILE A 19 11.26 9.88 -14.11
CA ILE A 19 10.42 11.06 -14.08
C ILE A 19 10.46 11.60 -12.65
N PRO A 20 11.07 12.78 -12.42
CA PRO A 20 11.18 13.34 -11.08
C PRO A 20 9.81 13.73 -10.55
N LEU A 21 9.58 13.43 -9.27
CA LEU A 21 8.45 13.88 -8.49
C LEU A 21 8.89 15.00 -7.52
N PRO A 22 7.96 15.81 -7.01
CA PRO A 22 8.30 16.78 -5.98
C PRO A 22 8.93 16.10 -4.76
N PRO A 23 9.90 16.73 -4.08
CA PRO A 23 10.51 16.16 -2.88
C PRO A 23 9.48 15.87 -1.79
N ILE A 24 9.70 14.81 -0.98
CA ILE A 24 8.82 14.44 0.15
C ILE A 24 8.58 15.63 1.09
N THR A 25 9.58 16.49 1.29
CA THR A 25 9.47 17.70 2.13
C THR A 25 8.48 18.74 1.64
N THR A 26 7.97 18.60 0.41
CA THR A 26 6.92 19.49 -0.13
C THR A 26 5.51 18.95 0.14
N ILE A 27 5.40 17.77 0.76
CA ILE A 27 4.14 17.26 1.27
C ILE A 27 3.76 18.12 2.49
N PRO A 28 2.54 18.71 2.52
CA PRO A 28 2.14 19.67 3.56
C PRO A 28 2.27 19.19 5.01
N ASP A 29 2.26 17.88 5.24
CA ASP A 29 2.38 17.26 6.56
C ASP A 29 3.84 16.93 6.95
N VAL A 30 4.82 17.19 6.07
CA VAL A 30 6.24 17.16 6.41
C VAL A 30 6.68 18.55 6.84
N LEU A 31 6.79 18.77 8.15
CA LEU A 31 7.02 20.09 8.74
C LEU A 31 8.48 20.55 8.63
N ALA A 32 9.43 19.63 8.77
CA ALA A 32 10.85 19.95 8.68
C ALA A 32 11.73 18.75 8.32
N TYR A 33 12.84 19.04 7.65
CA TYR A 33 13.97 18.13 7.52
C TYR A 33 15.19 18.70 8.26
N ARG A 34 15.64 17.99 9.29
CA ARG A 34 16.67 18.35 10.27
C ARG A 34 17.81 17.31 10.22
N PRO A 35 18.67 17.34 9.19
CA PRO A 35 19.68 16.31 8.97
C PRO A 35 20.68 16.14 10.11
N GLU A 36 20.81 17.14 10.99
CA GLU A 36 21.62 17.10 12.21
C GLU A 36 21.00 16.27 13.34
N LYS A 37 19.69 15.97 13.28
CA LYS A 37 18.95 15.18 14.27
C LYS A 37 18.94 13.71 13.86
N LEU A 38 20.06 13.02 14.04
CA LEU A 38 20.21 11.61 13.66
C LEU A 38 19.06 10.74 14.22
N ARG A 39 18.45 9.91 13.36
CA ARG A 39 17.27 9.06 13.63
C ARG A 39 15.95 9.80 13.88
N ARG A 40 15.94 11.13 13.76
CA ARG A 40 14.79 12.03 13.95
C ARG A 40 14.82 13.16 12.92
N GLU A 41 15.33 12.85 11.72
CA GLU A 41 15.63 13.86 10.71
C GLU A 41 14.35 14.46 10.10
N TYR A 42 13.22 13.75 10.14
CA TYR A 42 11.95 14.26 9.64
C TYR A 42 11.02 14.59 10.80
N LEU A 43 10.45 15.79 10.80
CA LEU A 43 9.34 16.15 11.66
C LEU A 43 8.05 16.14 10.84
N LEU A 44 7.09 15.32 11.23
CA LEU A 44 5.82 15.13 10.54
C LEU A 44 4.67 15.59 11.43
N ARG A 45 3.60 16.09 10.81
CA ARG A 45 2.30 16.29 11.45
C ARG A 45 1.45 15.05 11.23
N LEU A 46 0.82 14.58 12.29
CA LEU A 46 -0.14 13.48 12.27
C LEU A 46 -1.56 14.02 12.29
N GLY A 47 -2.38 13.55 11.36
CA GLY A 47 -3.80 13.82 11.30
C GLY A 47 -4.18 15.29 11.40
N ASN A 48 -5.39 15.50 11.93
CA ASN A 48 -5.97 16.82 12.10
C ASN A 48 -5.85 17.36 13.55
N ASP A 49 -5.37 16.55 14.49
CA ASP A 49 -5.23 16.93 15.90
C ASP A 49 -3.96 17.74 16.20
N GLY A 50 -3.06 17.85 15.21
CA GLY A 50 -1.86 18.69 15.27
C GLY A 50 -0.67 18.03 15.97
N ARG A 51 -0.76 16.76 16.37
CA ARG A 51 0.38 16.03 16.95
C ARG A 51 1.53 15.94 15.95
N THR A 52 2.74 15.92 16.49
CA THR A 52 3.96 15.81 15.70
C THR A 52 4.72 14.55 16.05
N VAL A 53 5.42 13.99 15.07
CA VAL A 53 6.27 12.81 15.26
C VAL A 53 7.57 12.98 14.50
N ALA A 54 8.67 12.53 15.12
CA ALA A 54 9.98 12.53 14.50
C ALA A 54 10.31 11.15 13.94
N HIS A 55 10.65 11.08 12.65
CA HIS A 55 11.02 9.84 11.97
C HIS A 55 12.47 9.87 11.49
N ASP A 56 13.08 8.69 11.41
CA ASP A 56 14.38 8.56 10.81
C ASP A 56 14.34 8.75 9.28
N LYS A 57 15.45 9.21 8.74
CA LYS A 57 15.61 9.47 7.30
C LYS A 57 15.33 8.22 6.46
N LYS A 58 15.87 7.06 6.83
CA LYS A 58 15.81 5.84 6.00
C LYS A 58 14.38 5.33 5.91
N LEU A 59 13.68 5.28 7.03
CA LEU A 59 12.29 4.86 7.12
C LEU A 59 11.37 5.80 6.36
N THR A 60 11.54 7.11 6.52
CA THR A 60 10.77 8.10 5.77
C THR A 60 11.01 7.98 4.26
N GLN A 61 12.27 7.91 3.82
CA GLN A 61 12.58 7.78 2.39
C GLN A 61 12.01 6.50 1.76
N ASN A 62 11.98 5.40 2.52
CA ASN A 62 11.60 4.09 1.98
C ASN A 62 10.11 3.78 2.11
N GLN A 63 9.40 4.40 3.05
CA GLN A 63 8.02 4.01 3.40
C GLN A 63 7.03 5.16 3.31
N TYR A 64 7.44 6.42 3.13
CA TYR A 64 6.48 7.52 3.17
C TYR A 64 5.41 7.41 2.08
N ILE A 65 5.75 6.87 0.90
CA ILE A 65 4.82 6.60 -0.19
C ILE A 65 4.74 5.08 -0.38
N SER A 66 3.57 4.48 -0.16
CA SER A 66 3.35 3.03 -0.33
C SER A 66 2.82 2.65 -1.70
N ARG A 67 1.78 3.35 -2.16
CA ARG A 67 1.08 3.08 -3.43
C ARG A 67 1.00 4.33 -4.28
N VAL A 68 1.07 4.15 -5.60
CA VAL A 68 1.01 5.22 -6.58
C VAL A 68 0.15 4.81 -7.78
N ALA A 69 -0.71 5.72 -8.23
CA ALA A 69 -1.42 5.64 -9.50
C ALA A 69 -1.08 6.84 -10.38
N VAL A 70 -1.08 6.65 -11.69
CA VAL A 70 -0.79 7.71 -12.67
C VAL A 70 -1.94 7.81 -13.66
N SER A 71 -2.38 9.02 -14.01
CA SER A 71 -3.55 9.23 -14.88
C SER A 71 -3.30 8.94 -16.37
N ALA A 72 -2.05 8.98 -16.80
CA ALA A 72 -1.62 8.61 -18.14
C ALA A 72 -0.12 8.29 -18.12
N GLU A 73 0.40 7.66 -19.16
CA GLU A 73 1.83 7.38 -19.24
C GLU A 73 2.63 8.70 -19.28
N PRO A 74 3.56 8.94 -18.34
CA PRO A 74 4.28 10.20 -18.29
C PRO A 74 5.16 10.40 -19.53
N GLY A 75 4.80 11.38 -20.35
CA GLY A 75 5.54 11.78 -21.54
C GLY A 75 5.17 11.04 -22.82
N SER A 76 3.98 10.43 -22.90
CA SER A 76 3.30 10.14 -24.18
C SER A 76 2.65 11.39 -24.81
N SER A 77 2.64 12.51 -24.08
CA SER A 77 1.97 13.75 -24.46
C SER A 77 2.50 14.31 -25.78
N SER A 78 1.63 14.37 -26.79
CA SER A 78 1.73 15.38 -27.83
C SER A 78 1.57 16.78 -27.20
N GLU A 79 1.99 17.85 -27.88
CA GLU A 79 1.92 19.24 -27.34
C GLU A 79 0.50 19.68 -26.93
N GLU A 80 -0.54 18.91 -27.25
CA GLU A 80 -1.96 19.17 -26.97
C GLU A 80 -2.56 18.35 -25.81
N GLU A 81 -1.86 17.35 -25.26
CA GLU A 81 -2.37 16.54 -24.14
C GLU A 81 -1.96 17.12 -22.76
N GLU A 82 -2.91 17.18 -21.83
CA GLU A 82 -2.64 17.59 -20.45
C GLU A 82 -1.64 16.65 -19.77
N GLU A 83 -0.65 17.23 -19.07
CA GLU A 83 0.30 16.45 -18.27
C GLU A 83 -0.41 15.55 -17.26
N PRO A 84 0.04 14.29 -17.08
CA PRO A 84 -0.63 13.38 -16.17
C PRO A 84 -0.54 13.84 -14.71
N TYR A 85 -1.46 13.36 -13.90
CA TYR A 85 -1.39 13.46 -12.45
C TYR A 85 -0.85 12.17 -11.85
N VAL A 86 -0.13 12.31 -10.75
CA VAL A 86 0.34 11.21 -9.92
C VAL A 86 -0.38 11.31 -8.60
N MET A 87 -1.06 10.23 -8.20
CA MET A 87 -1.69 10.11 -6.89
C MET A 87 -0.93 9.09 -6.05
N ALA A 88 -0.69 9.41 -4.79
CA ALA A 88 0.09 8.60 -3.88
C ALA A 88 -0.61 8.44 -2.52
N ILE A 89 -0.39 7.32 -1.86
CA ILE A 89 -0.77 7.08 -0.46
C ILE A 89 0.41 7.41 0.44
N CYS A 90 0.21 8.31 1.39
CA CYS A 90 1.23 8.77 2.32
C CYS A 90 1.16 8.04 3.67
N VAL A 91 1.98 7.00 3.86
CA VAL A 91 1.95 6.08 5.03
C VAL A 91 2.13 6.82 6.34
N ASN A 92 3.19 7.62 6.48
CA ASN A 92 3.51 8.33 7.72
C ASN A 92 2.59 9.54 7.99
N ASN A 93 1.58 9.72 7.15
CA ASN A 93 0.51 10.70 7.31
C ASN A 93 -0.84 9.97 7.34
N GLU A 94 -0.91 8.93 8.16
CA GLU A 94 -2.13 8.14 8.40
C GLU A 94 -2.77 7.59 7.12
N TYR A 95 -1.94 7.22 6.13
CA TYR A 95 -2.36 6.64 4.86
C TYR A 95 -3.29 7.54 4.03
N ARG A 96 -3.09 8.86 4.10
CA ARG A 96 -3.88 9.84 3.34
C ARG A 96 -3.40 9.94 1.88
N LEU A 97 -4.31 10.37 1.01
CA LEU A 97 -4.02 10.61 -0.40
C LEU A 97 -3.37 11.98 -0.61
N ALA A 98 -2.34 12.01 -1.44
CA ALA A 98 -1.74 13.21 -1.99
C ALA A 98 -1.61 13.08 -3.51
N PHE A 99 -1.59 14.20 -4.21
CA PHE A 99 -1.35 14.21 -5.65
C PHE A 99 -0.36 15.30 -6.06
N CYS A 100 0.29 15.11 -7.21
CA CYS A 100 1.15 16.08 -7.83
C CYS A 100 1.14 15.95 -9.36
N LYS A 101 1.71 16.95 -10.04
CA LYS A 101 2.14 16.80 -11.42
C LYS A 101 3.58 16.29 -11.46
N PRO A 102 3.92 15.35 -12.36
CA PRO A 102 5.30 15.00 -12.67
C PRO A 102 6.11 16.24 -13.03
N ASN A 103 7.38 16.29 -12.63
CA ASN A 103 8.24 17.48 -12.78
C ASN A 103 7.72 18.76 -12.09
N GLY A 104 6.62 18.68 -11.35
CA GLY A 104 6.09 19.77 -10.55
C GLY A 104 6.96 20.06 -9.33
N SER A 105 6.60 21.11 -8.60
CA SER A 105 7.38 21.58 -7.43
C SER A 105 6.79 21.18 -6.09
N THR A 106 5.51 20.79 -6.00
CA THR A 106 4.82 20.53 -4.73
C THR A 106 3.79 19.42 -4.81
N TRP A 107 3.60 18.72 -3.68
CA TRP A 107 2.46 17.83 -3.45
C TRP A 107 1.26 18.62 -2.89
N LYS A 108 0.05 18.19 -3.24
CA LYS A 108 -1.20 18.67 -2.65
C LYS A 108 -1.91 17.52 -1.95
N MET A 109 -2.39 17.73 -0.73
CA MET A 109 -3.17 16.73 0.00
C MET A 109 -4.61 16.71 -0.50
N ILE A 110 -5.20 15.53 -0.58
CA ILE A 110 -6.64 15.39 -0.79
C ILE A 110 -7.35 15.66 0.55
N PRO A 111 -8.23 16.67 0.62
CA PRO A 111 -8.96 16.96 1.84
C PRO A 111 -9.99 15.86 2.11
N GLN A 112 -10.05 15.40 3.35
CA GLN A 112 -11.13 14.55 3.84
C GLN A 112 -12.12 15.47 4.56
N GLY A 113 -13.27 15.74 3.92
CA GLY A 113 -14.23 16.76 4.37
C GLY A 113 -14.83 16.48 5.76
N GLY A 114 -15.23 17.55 6.46
CA GLY A 114 -15.67 17.57 7.87
C GLY A 114 -17.08 17.03 8.17
N GLY A 115 -17.39 15.83 7.67
CA GLY A 115 -18.62 15.09 7.99
C GLY A 115 -18.41 13.61 8.32
N VAL A 116 -17.19 13.10 8.14
CA VAL A 116 -16.79 11.76 8.59
C VAL A 116 -16.21 11.86 10.01
N PRO A 117 -16.66 11.03 10.97
CA PRO A 117 -16.24 11.13 12.36
C PRO A 117 -14.76 10.74 12.59
N HIS A 118 -14.13 10.07 11.62
CA HIS A 118 -12.77 9.56 11.71
C HIS A 118 -12.02 9.76 10.39
N LEU A 119 -10.69 9.83 10.47
CA LEU A 119 -9.80 9.90 9.32
C LEU A 119 -9.88 8.60 8.50
N ILE A 120 -9.93 8.71 7.18
CA ILE A 120 -9.94 7.57 6.26
C ILE A 120 -8.51 7.20 5.92
N ALA A 121 -8.11 5.96 6.22
CA ALA A 121 -6.81 5.39 5.87
C ALA A 121 -6.94 4.55 4.59
N PHE A 122 -6.21 4.92 3.54
CA PHE A 122 -6.27 4.26 2.24
C PHE A 122 -5.27 3.11 2.12
N ALA A 123 -5.72 1.98 1.57
CA ALA A 123 -4.92 0.80 1.31
C ALA A 123 -4.41 0.73 -0.14
N ASP A 124 -5.20 1.21 -1.10
CA ASP A 124 -4.85 1.13 -2.53
C ASP A 124 -5.45 2.27 -3.35
N VAL A 125 -4.85 2.55 -4.51
CA VAL A 125 -5.30 3.58 -5.45
C VAL A 125 -5.01 3.16 -6.89
N VAL A 126 -5.99 3.35 -7.77
CA VAL A 126 -5.86 3.08 -9.21
C VAL A 126 -6.47 4.21 -10.03
N PHE A 127 -6.00 4.39 -11.25
CA PHE A 127 -6.65 5.28 -12.22
C PHE A 127 -7.52 4.46 -13.16
N TRP A 128 -8.80 4.83 -13.27
CA TRP A 128 -9.77 4.13 -14.10
C TRP A 128 -10.82 5.11 -14.64
N ARG A 129 -11.13 5.02 -15.93
CA ARG A 129 -12.15 5.85 -16.61
C ARG A 129 -12.02 7.37 -16.33
N GLY A 130 -10.80 7.88 -16.36
CA GLY A 130 -10.53 9.32 -16.21
C GLY A 130 -10.45 9.82 -14.77
N GLN A 131 -10.62 8.94 -13.77
CA GLN A 131 -10.65 9.32 -12.35
C GLN A 131 -9.77 8.40 -11.50
N PHE A 132 -9.34 8.89 -10.34
CA PHE A 132 -8.65 8.07 -9.36
C PHE A 132 -9.65 7.43 -8.42
N TYR A 133 -9.60 6.10 -8.34
CA TYR A 133 -10.37 5.30 -7.40
C TYR A 133 -9.44 4.89 -6.26
N ALA A 134 -9.86 5.13 -5.03
CA ALA A 134 -9.11 4.79 -3.83
C ALA A 134 -9.92 3.82 -2.96
N LEU A 135 -9.23 2.86 -2.36
CA LEU A 135 -9.79 1.85 -1.48
C LEU A 135 -9.28 2.09 -0.07
N ASP A 136 -10.17 2.13 0.92
CA ASP A 136 -9.76 2.19 2.32
C ASP A 136 -9.48 0.79 2.91
N TYR A 137 -8.83 0.74 4.07
CA TYR A 137 -8.61 -0.55 4.78
C TYR A 137 -9.91 -1.23 5.21
N GLY A 138 -11.03 -0.51 5.24
CA GLY A 138 -12.35 -1.08 5.47
C GLY A 138 -12.92 -1.79 4.25
N GLY A 139 -12.40 -1.56 3.04
CA GLY A 139 -12.94 -2.09 1.79
C GLY A 139 -13.97 -1.17 1.10
N SER A 140 -14.12 0.07 1.57
CA SER A 140 -14.95 1.10 0.94
C SER A 140 -14.21 1.77 -0.21
N VAL A 141 -14.95 2.16 -1.25
CA VAL A 141 -14.40 2.80 -2.45
C VAL A 141 -14.74 4.27 -2.48
N PHE A 142 -13.74 5.08 -2.81
CA PHE A 142 -13.83 6.50 -3.01
C PHE A 142 -13.32 6.87 -4.40
N VAL A 143 -13.79 8.01 -4.90
CA VAL A 143 -13.27 8.64 -6.10
C VAL A 143 -12.69 9.99 -5.72
N CYS A 144 -11.50 10.26 -6.22
CA CYS A 144 -10.88 11.57 -6.16
C CYS A 144 -11.01 12.24 -7.52
N ASP A 145 -11.87 13.25 -7.57
CA ASP A 145 -12.10 14.11 -8.73
C ASP A 145 -11.08 15.25 -8.71
N LEU A 146 -10.25 15.29 -9.75
CA LEU A 146 -9.23 16.31 -9.99
C LEU A 146 -9.58 17.24 -11.15
N SER A 147 -10.83 17.26 -11.62
CA SER A 147 -11.29 18.18 -12.68
C SER A 147 -11.03 19.65 -12.34
N LEU A 148 -11.03 19.99 -11.04
CA LEU A 148 -10.57 21.27 -10.50
C LEU A 148 -9.43 21.00 -9.48
N PRO A 149 -8.15 21.00 -9.92
CA PRO A 149 -7.00 20.65 -9.07
C PRO A 149 -6.72 21.61 -7.89
N GLU A 150 -7.37 22.79 -7.86
CA GLU A 150 -7.30 23.69 -6.71
C GLU A 150 -8.31 23.32 -5.62
N GLU A 151 -9.36 22.57 -5.98
CA GLU A 151 -10.43 22.13 -5.09
C GLU A 151 -10.71 20.63 -5.31
N PRO A 152 -9.71 19.76 -5.06
CA PRO A 152 -9.86 18.32 -5.26
C PRO A 152 -10.98 17.78 -4.39
N LYS A 153 -11.86 16.96 -4.97
CA LYS A 153 -13.03 16.43 -4.27
C LYS A 153 -12.92 14.93 -4.08
N LEU A 154 -12.91 14.51 -2.82
CA LEU A 154 -13.07 13.11 -2.45
C LEU A 154 -14.56 12.80 -2.27
N SER A 155 -15.08 11.84 -3.02
CA SER A 155 -16.47 11.41 -2.95
C SER A 155 -16.55 9.91 -2.68
N PHE A 156 -17.48 9.52 -1.81
CA PHE A 156 -17.78 8.12 -1.55
C PHE A 156 -18.50 7.49 -2.76
N VAL A 157 -18.13 6.27 -3.12
CA VAL A 157 -18.65 5.55 -4.29
C VAL A 157 -19.45 4.33 -3.88
N LEU A 158 -18.89 3.51 -2.98
CA LEU A 158 -19.45 2.23 -2.59
C LEU A 158 -19.00 1.87 -1.18
N ASP A 159 -19.93 1.36 -0.38
CA ASP A 159 -19.67 0.96 1.01
C ASP A 159 -18.90 -0.37 1.06
N HIS A 160 -18.20 -0.55 2.17
CA HIS A 160 -17.78 -1.86 2.60
C HIS A 160 -18.99 -2.80 2.71
N ASP A 161 -18.82 -4.03 2.23
CA ASP A 161 -19.76 -5.11 2.52
C ASP A 161 -19.04 -6.17 3.36
N PRO A 162 -19.45 -6.41 4.62
CA PRO A 162 -18.84 -7.40 5.50
C PRO A 162 -18.98 -8.84 4.98
N ARG A 163 -19.87 -9.07 4.00
CA ARG A 163 -19.95 -10.36 3.30
C ARG A 163 -18.78 -10.55 2.34
N HIS A 164 -18.15 -9.47 1.88
CA HIS A 164 -17.12 -9.47 0.84
C HIS A 164 -15.69 -9.28 1.38
N CYS A 165 -15.43 -8.29 2.26
CA CYS A 165 -14.11 -8.02 2.86
C CYS A 165 -14.31 -7.98 4.40
N LEU A 166 -13.46 -8.62 5.21
CA LEU A 166 -13.45 -8.44 6.67
C LEU A 166 -12.46 -7.34 7.05
N ALA A 167 -12.58 -6.75 8.23
CA ALA A 167 -11.62 -5.73 8.70
C ALA A 167 -10.17 -6.25 8.82
N SER A 168 -9.99 -7.58 8.87
CA SER A 168 -8.69 -8.25 8.88
C SER A 168 -8.16 -8.60 7.48
N ASP A 169 -9.00 -8.48 6.45
CA ASP A 169 -8.62 -8.82 5.08
C ASP A 169 -7.75 -7.70 4.49
N HIS A 170 -6.88 -8.07 3.55
CA HIS A 170 -6.14 -7.10 2.75
C HIS A 170 -6.77 -7.04 1.35
N CYS A 171 -7.17 -5.86 0.94
CA CYS A 171 -8.02 -5.65 -0.23
C CYS A 171 -7.25 -4.79 -1.26
N TYR A 172 -7.32 -5.16 -2.55
CA TYR A 172 -6.60 -4.51 -3.65
C TYR A 172 -7.60 -4.06 -4.74
N LEU A 173 -7.34 -2.91 -5.37
CA LEU A 173 -8.04 -2.50 -6.59
C LEU A 173 -7.22 -2.85 -7.82
N VAL A 174 -7.87 -3.39 -8.84
CA VAL A 174 -7.22 -3.79 -10.09
C VAL A 174 -8.12 -3.43 -11.26
N VAL A 175 -7.55 -2.91 -12.33
CA VAL A 175 -8.28 -2.72 -13.60
C VAL A 175 -8.12 -3.99 -14.45
N SER A 176 -9.20 -4.42 -15.09
CA SER A 176 -9.16 -5.58 -16.00
C SER A 176 -8.13 -5.39 -17.12
N PRO A 177 -7.62 -6.48 -17.73
CA PRO A 177 -6.69 -6.37 -18.87
C PRO A 177 -7.25 -5.54 -20.04
N ALA A 178 -8.57 -5.55 -20.24
CA ALA A 178 -9.24 -4.78 -21.29
C ALA A 178 -9.45 -3.29 -20.91
N GLY A 179 -9.15 -2.89 -19.67
CA GLY A 179 -9.30 -1.51 -19.20
C GLY A 179 -10.73 -1.09 -18.85
N ASP A 180 -11.70 -1.99 -19.00
CA ASP A 180 -13.13 -1.68 -19.00
C ASP A 180 -13.85 -1.97 -17.68
N GLU A 181 -13.27 -2.81 -16.83
CA GLU A 181 -13.83 -3.24 -15.55
C GLU A 181 -12.88 -2.88 -14.40
N LEU A 182 -13.45 -2.41 -13.28
CA LEU A 182 -12.75 -2.29 -12.02
C LEU A 182 -13.02 -3.54 -11.17
N MET A 183 -11.98 -4.11 -10.60
CA MET A 183 -12.02 -5.34 -9.83
C MET A 183 -11.50 -5.10 -8.41
N LEU A 184 -12.10 -5.78 -7.45
CA LEU A 184 -11.64 -5.86 -6.06
C LEU A 184 -11.11 -7.26 -5.81
N VAL A 185 -9.90 -7.34 -5.27
CA VAL A 185 -9.30 -8.62 -4.87
C VAL A 185 -9.16 -8.62 -3.37
N VAL A 186 -9.81 -9.56 -2.71
CA VAL A 186 -9.84 -9.71 -1.26
C VAL A 186 -8.93 -10.87 -0.87
N ARG A 187 -7.89 -10.59 -0.10
CA ARG A 187 -6.97 -11.57 0.49
C ARG A 187 -7.38 -11.84 1.93
N ASP A 188 -7.85 -13.05 2.19
CA ASP A 188 -8.25 -13.50 3.54
C ASP A 188 -7.01 -13.87 4.34
N ILE A 189 -6.69 -13.03 5.32
CA ILE A 189 -5.54 -13.17 6.21
C ILE A 189 -5.97 -13.77 7.54
N ARG A 190 -5.25 -14.80 7.97
CA ARG A 190 -5.40 -15.43 9.26
C ARG A 190 -4.22 -15.07 10.14
N TYR A 191 -4.51 -14.83 11.42
CA TYR A 191 -3.53 -14.51 12.43
C TYR A 191 -3.46 -15.62 13.47
N THR A 192 -2.31 -15.77 14.12
CA THR A 192 -2.22 -16.64 15.31
C THR A 192 -3.03 -16.04 16.47
N LEU A 193 -3.54 -16.91 17.35
CA LEU A 193 -4.31 -16.48 18.52
C LEU A 193 -3.48 -15.56 19.45
N GLU A 194 -2.19 -15.83 19.56
CA GLU A 194 -1.25 -15.01 20.33
C GLU A 194 -1.17 -13.57 19.80
N HIS A 195 -1.25 -13.38 18.48
CA HIS A 195 -1.19 -12.07 17.86
C HIS A 195 -2.53 -11.31 17.99
N LEU A 196 -3.66 -12.00 17.87
CA LEU A 196 -4.98 -11.40 18.11
C LEU A 196 -5.11 -10.86 19.55
N ALA A 197 -4.54 -11.56 20.53
CA ALA A 197 -4.51 -11.11 21.92
C ALA A 197 -3.72 -9.80 22.14
N LEU A 198 -2.71 -9.50 21.30
CA LEU A 198 -1.95 -8.24 21.37
C LEU A 198 -2.76 -7.05 20.83
N PHE A 199 -3.62 -7.25 19.83
CA PHE A 199 -4.52 -6.21 19.33
C PHE A 199 -5.60 -5.85 20.36
N GLU A 200 -6.15 -6.85 21.04
CA GLU A 200 -7.20 -6.65 22.06
C GLU A 200 -6.70 -5.90 23.31
N GLN A 201 -5.39 -5.95 23.61
CA GLN A 201 -4.79 -5.23 24.74
C GLN A 201 -4.39 -3.77 24.42
N GLY A 202 -4.75 -3.24 23.24
CA GLY A 202 -4.53 -1.83 22.90
C GLY A 202 -3.07 -1.47 22.54
N HIS A 203 -2.18 -2.46 22.42
CA HIS A 203 -0.79 -2.27 21.99
C HIS A 203 -0.60 -2.15 20.46
N GLY A 204 -1.70 -2.19 19.70
CA GLY A 204 -1.72 -1.90 18.25
C GLY A 204 -1.83 -0.42 17.90
N GLY A 205 -2.09 0.46 18.87
CA GLY A 205 -1.99 1.91 18.69
C GLY A 205 -0.53 2.33 18.82
N GLY A 206 0.02 3.00 17.80
CA GLY A 206 1.37 3.53 17.83
C GLY A 206 1.65 4.28 19.13
N VAL A 207 2.77 3.98 19.79
CA VAL A 207 3.23 4.76 20.93
C VAL A 207 3.66 6.12 20.38
N PHE A 208 2.78 7.11 20.51
CA PHE A 208 3.06 8.50 20.15
C PHE A 208 3.95 9.10 21.25
N TYR A 209 5.16 9.54 20.91
CA TYR A 209 5.94 10.39 21.79
C TYR A 209 5.23 11.75 21.84
N ASN A 210 4.55 12.07 22.95
CA ASN A 210 4.09 13.44 23.20
C ASN A 210 5.31 14.31 23.49
N GLU A 211 5.43 15.46 22.80
CA GLU A 211 6.52 16.44 22.99
C GLU A 211 6.33 17.35 24.22
N GLU A 212 5.45 17.01 25.16
CA GLU A 212 5.25 17.79 26.38
C GLU A 212 5.64 16.95 27.59
N GLU A 213 6.72 17.36 28.26
CA GLU A 213 7.39 16.77 29.43
C GLU A 213 8.49 15.74 29.10
N ASP A 214 9.74 16.23 29.00
CA ASP A 214 10.83 15.85 29.92
C ASP A 214 12.17 16.44 29.43
N GLU A 215 12.48 17.64 29.93
CA GLU A 215 13.86 18.02 30.20
C GLU A 215 14.27 17.32 31.50
N GLU A 216 15.26 16.44 31.40
CA GLU A 216 16.00 15.74 32.48
C GLU A 216 15.36 14.50 33.15
N GLU A 217 16.17 13.44 33.14
CA GLU A 217 16.10 12.18 33.90
C GLU A 217 15.09 11.09 33.48
N GLY A 218 15.63 10.11 32.74
CA GLY A 218 15.04 8.77 32.64
C GLY A 218 14.98 8.26 31.21
N VAL A 219 16.06 7.64 30.74
CA VAL A 219 15.95 6.75 29.57
C VAL A 219 15.03 5.61 30.00
N ILE A 220 13.73 5.70 29.67
CA ILE A 220 12.86 4.52 29.69
C ILE A 220 13.36 3.67 28.53
N GLU A 221 14.31 2.77 28.84
CA GLU A 221 14.60 1.64 27.98
C GLU A 221 13.26 0.96 27.68
N ALA A 222 13.04 0.60 26.41
CA ALA A 222 11.87 -0.16 26.01
C ALA A 222 11.67 -1.29 27.03
N PRO A 223 10.47 -1.49 27.59
CA PRO A 223 10.26 -2.50 28.62
C PRO A 223 10.86 -3.80 28.10
N ASP A 224 11.74 -4.41 28.88
CA ASP A 224 12.26 -5.75 28.62
C ASP A 224 11.04 -6.68 28.52
N VAL A 225 10.54 -6.88 27.30
CA VAL A 225 9.44 -7.79 27.04
C VAL A 225 9.99 -9.18 27.33
N VAL A 226 9.58 -9.68 28.49
CA VAL A 226 9.81 -11.03 29.00
C VAL A 226 9.49 -12.03 27.88
N ASN A 227 10.54 -12.75 27.43
CA ASN A 227 10.52 -13.74 26.35
C ASN A 227 9.95 -13.22 25.01
N GLU A 228 10.82 -12.61 24.20
CA GLU A 228 10.54 -12.42 22.79
C GLU A 228 10.16 -13.77 22.14
N PRO A 229 9.01 -13.87 21.43
CA PRO A 229 8.66 -15.08 20.69
C PRO A 229 9.77 -15.42 19.68
N ASP A 230 10.06 -16.70 19.52
CA ASP A 230 11.01 -17.20 18.53
C ASP A 230 10.72 -16.56 17.16
N ALA A 231 11.76 -16.02 16.52
CA ALA A 231 11.68 -15.38 15.20
C ALA A 231 11.20 -16.35 14.08
N SER A 232 10.94 -17.61 14.42
CA SER A 232 10.29 -18.62 13.59
C SER A 232 8.75 -18.55 13.57
N ILE A 233 8.11 -17.76 14.44
CA ILE A 233 6.65 -17.71 14.53
C ILE A 233 6.05 -16.94 13.35
N ARG A 234 5.33 -17.66 12.49
CA ARG A 234 4.48 -17.07 11.44
C ARG A 234 3.26 -16.46 12.11
N ILE A 235 3.24 -15.13 12.23
CA ILE A 235 2.17 -14.39 12.89
C ILE A 235 0.89 -14.29 12.03
N TYR A 236 1.03 -14.42 10.71
CA TYR A 236 -0.09 -14.50 9.78
C TYR A 236 0.17 -15.47 8.62
N TRP A 237 -0.89 -15.80 7.90
CA TRP A 237 -0.83 -16.48 6.61
C TRP A 237 -2.08 -16.20 5.78
N THR A 238 -1.93 -16.29 4.47
CA THR A 238 -3.05 -16.21 3.52
C THR A 238 -3.79 -17.53 3.48
N SER A 239 -5.11 -17.47 3.62
CA SER A 239 -5.97 -18.65 3.54
C SER A 239 -6.63 -18.83 2.18
N LYS A 240 -7.08 -17.73 1.55
CA LYS A 240 -7.73 -17.73 0.24
C LYS A 240 -7.78 -16.31 -0.34
N PHE A 241 -8.16 -16.24 -1.61
CA PHE A 241 -8.54 -15.00 -2.28
C PHE A 241 -9.97 -15.08 -2.81
N ARG A 242 -10.60 -13.92 -2.93
CA ARG A 242 -11.87 -13.74 -3.64
C ARG A 242 -11.73 -12.55 -4.58
N VAL A 243 -12.35 -12.64 -5.74
CA VAL A 243 -12.26 -11.61 -6.78
C VAL A 243 -13.66 -11.14 -7.09
N TYR A 244 -13.84 -9.83 -7.16
CA TYR A 244 -15.11 -9.19 -7.44
C TYR A 244 -14.97 -8.21 -8.59
N LYS A 245 -16.04 -8.03 -9.37
CA LYS A 245 -16.17 -6.99 -10.37
C LYS A 245 -17.15 -5.93 -9.88
N LEU A 246 -16.81 -4.66 -10.10
CA LEU A 246 -17.71 -3.56 -9.80
C LEU A 246 -18.84 -3.57 -10.82
N VAL A 247 -20.07 -3.70 -10.33
CA VAL A 247 -21.27 -3.39 -11.09
C VAL A 247 -21.63 -1.95 -10.77
N ASP A 248 -21.62 -1.09 -11.80
CA ASP A 248 -21.99 0.33 -11.68
C ASP A 248 -23.29 0.59 -12.45
N LYS A 249 -24.41 0.12 -11.87
CA LYS A 249 -25.77 0.36 -12.37
C LYS A 249 -26.59 0.97 -11.24
N GLU A 250 -27.44 1.95 -11.54
CA GLU A 250 -28.18 2.73 -10.53
C GLU A 250 -28.89 1.86 -9.48
N ASP A 251 -29.52 0.76 -9.88
CA ASP A 251 -30.29 -0.13 -8.97
C ASP A 251 -29.50 -1.33 -8.43
N ALA A 252 -28.24 -1.52 -8.83
CA ALA A 252 -27.47 -2.73 -8.53
C ALA A 252 -25.98 -2.44 -8.29
N LYS A 253 -25.65 -1.22 -7.82
CA LYS A 253 -24.27 -0.83 -7.58
C LYS A 253 -23.65 -1.67 -6.48
N GLY A 254 -22.55 -2.35 -6.77
CA GLY A 254 -21.91 -3.24 -5.81
C GLY A 254 -20.88 -4.16 -6.39
N TRP A 255 -20.37 -5.05 -5.54
CA TRP A 255 -19.38 -6.06 -5.89
C TRP A 255 -20.04 -7.38 -6.24
N ASN A 256 -19.78 -7.90 -7.44
CA ASN A 256 -20.19 -9.25 -7.84
C ASN A 256 -18.97 -10.17 -7.89
N GLU A 257 -19.02 -11.26 -7.13
CA GLU A 257 -17.94 -12.25 -7.11
C GLU A 257 -17.78 -12.91 -8.48
N VAL A 258 -16.53 -13.13 -8.90
CA VAL A 258 -16.18 -13.89 -10.09
C VAL A 258 -15.30 -15.06 -9.73
N GLU A 259 -15.66 -16.23 -10.26
CA GLU A 259 -14.93 -17.47 -10.02
C GLU A 259 -13.73 -17.66 -10.96
N SER A 260 -13.66 -16.84 -12.01
CA SER A 260 -12.60 -16.93 -13.01
C SER A 260 -12.14 -15.57 -13.52
N ILE A 261 -10.83 -15.41 -13.61
CA ILE A 261 -10.15 -14.30 -14.32
C ILE A 261 -9.69 -14.71 -15.73
N GLY A 262 -10.05 -15.91 -16.20
CA GLY A 262 -9.74 -16.40 -17.55
C GLY A 262 -8.28 -16.84 -17.72
N ASP A 263 -7.73 -16.59 -18.91
CA ASP A 263 -6.36 -16.98 -19.31
C ASP A 263 -5.30 -15.99 -18.80
N PHE A 264 -5.49 -15.54 -17.56
CA PHE A 264 -4.61 -14.59 -16.90
C PHE A 264 -4.14 -15.12 -15.55
N ALA A 265 -2.95 -14.67 -15.15
CA ALA A 265 -2.43 -14.76 -13.81
C ALA A 265 -2.35 -13.34 -13.22
N LEU A 266 -2.85 -13.16 -12.00
CA LEU A 266 -2.78 -11.89 -11.29
C LEU A 266 -1.60 -11.90 -10.30
N PHE A 267 -0.77 -10.87 -10.32
CA PHE A 267 0.38 -10.72 -9.43
C PHE A 267 0.10 -9.65 -8.37
N LEU A 268 0.28 -10.00 -7.08
CA LEU A 268 0.05 -9.13 -5.92
C LEU A 268 1.30 -9.08 -5.03
N GLY A 269 1.70 -7.89 -4.56
CA GLY A 269 2.86 -7.75 -3.69
C GLY A 269 3.12 -6.34 -3.17
N TYR A 270 4.22 -6.19 -2.43
CA TYR A 270 4.53 -5.02 -1.59
C TYR A 270 4.74 -3.73 -2.38
N ASN A 271 5.57 -3.75 -3.42
CA ASN A 271 5.95 -2.56 -4.20
C ASN A 271 5.45 -2.57 -5.64
N SER A 272 4.46 -3.42 -5.95
CA SER A 272 3.93 -3.54 -7.30
C SER A 272 2.43 -3.28 -7.28
N PRO A 273 1.91 -2.39 -8.14
CA PRO A 273 0.48 -2.40 -8.39
C PRO A 273 0.07 -3.79 -8.86
N ALA A 274 -1.13 -4.20 -8.49
CA ALA A 274 -1.68 -5.47 -8.92
C ALA A 274 -1.69 -5.52 -10.46
N ALA A 275 -1.16 -6.60 -11.03
CA ALA A 275 -0.96 -6.69 -12.48
C ALA A 275 -1.45 -8.04 -13.04
N PHE A 276 -2.26 -7.97 -14.09
CA PHE A 276 -2.61 -9.14 -14.87
C PHE A 276 -1.52 -9.45 -15.90
N VAL A 277 -1.19 -10.74 -16.05
CA VAL A 277 -0.27 -11.24 -17.06
C VAL A 277 -0.98 -12.34 -17.86
N SER A 278 -0.94 -12.23 -19.18
CA SER A 278 -1.51 -13.22 -20.10
C SER A 278 -0.76 -14.54 -19.97
N THR A 279 -1.46 -15.63 -19.62
CA THR A 279 -0.84 -16.96 -19.57
C THR A 279 -0.70 -17.59 -20.95
N VAL A 280 -1.39 -17.04 -21.95
CA VAL A 280 -1.21 -17.44 -23.36
C VAL A 280 0.15 -16.99 -23.87
N GLU A 281 0.56 -15.77 -23.50
CA GLU A 281 1.88 -15.21 -23.86
C GLU A 281 3.00 -15.76 -22.96
N HIS A 282 2.65 -16.16 -21.74
CA HIS A 282 3.56 -16.74 -20.76
C HIS A 282 3.11 -18.13 -20.31
N PRO A 283 3.35 -19.19 -21.12
CA PRO A 283 2.82 -20.54 -20.86
C PRO A 283 3.42 -21.22 -19.62
N GLY A 284 4.41 -20.62 -18.96
CA GLY A 284 4.92 -21.05 -17.65
C GLY A 284 4.03 -20.63 -16.47
N LEU A 285 3.04 -19.77 -16.72
CA LEU A 285 2.08 -19.32 -15.71
C LEU A 285 0.82 -20.20 -15.73
N THR A 286 0.23 -20.39 -14.56
CA THR A 286 -1.04 -21.10 -14.42
C THR A 286 -2.19 -20.13 -14.65
N PRO A 287 -3.11 -20.39 -15.60
CA PRO A 287 -4.28 -19.55 -15.81
C PRO A 287 -5.19 -19.56 -14.57
N ASN A 288 -6.07 -18.58 -14.49
CA ASN A 288 -7.04 -18.44 -13.41
C ASN A 288 -6.41 -18.53 -12.01
N SER A 289 -5.25 -17.88 -11.83
CA SER A 289 -4.45 -18.00 -10.61
C SER A 289 -3.92 -16.64 -10.12
N ILE A 290 -3.67 -16.54 -8.82
CA ILE A 290 -3.13 -15.35 -8.16
C ILE A 290 -1.77 -15.71 -7.57
N TYR A 291 -0.74 -15.04 -8.04
CA TYR A 291 0.64 -15.12 -7.53
C TYR A 291 0.82 -14.00 -6.52
N PHE A 292 1.17 -14.34 -5.28
CA PHE A 292 1.29 -13.35 -4.22
C PHE A 292 2.60 -13.47 -3.45
N THR A 293 3.14 -12.32 -3.05
CA THR A 293 4.24 -12.22 -2.09
C THR A 293 3.76 -11.70 -0.73
N ASP A 294 4.67 -11.74 0.24
CA ASP A 294 4.43 -11.22 1.56
C ASP A 294 4.52 -9.68 1.53
N ASP A 295 3.37 -9.02 1.62
CA ASP A 295 3.22 -7.57 1.48
C ASP A 295 2.51 -6.90 2.66
N LEU A 296 2.24 -7.64 3.73
CA LEU A 296 1.64 -7.11 4.96
C LEU A 296 2.66 -6.43 5.88
N THR A 297 3.86 -6.12 5.36
CA THR A 297 4.89 -5.40 6.11
C THR A 297 4.48 -3.99 6.55
N GLU A 298 3.42 -3.40 5.97
CA GLU A 298 2.87 -2.09 6.39
C GLU A 298 2.04 -2.16 7.67
N ILE A 299 1.43 -3.31 7.96
CA ILE A 299 0.60 -3.52 9.15
C ILE A 299 1.49 -3.94 10.35
N GLN A 300 2.81 -4.02 10.14
CA GLN A 300 3.73 -4.46 11.19
C GLN A 300 3.90 -3.38 12.25
N PRO A 301 3.74 -3.73 13.54
CA PRO A 301 3.98 -2.78 14.60
C PRO A 301 5.46 -2.33 14.59
N TRP A 302 5.69 -1.01 14.63
CA TRP A 302 7.01 -0.36 14.60
C TRP A 302 8.02 -0.87 15.66
N TRP A 303 7.54 -1.56 16.70
CA TRP A 303 8.36 -2.14 17.76
C TRP A 303 8.98 -3.49 17.39
N SER A 304 8.51 -4.17 16.35
CA SER A 304 9.07 -5.46 15.94
C SER A 304 10.25 -5.33 14.99
N ARG A 305 11.42 -5.03 15.55
CA ARG A 305 12.70 -4.93 14.80
C ARG A 305 13.23 -6.28 14.27
N ARG A 306 12.53 -7.40 14.52
CA ARG A 306 13.01 -8.77 14.20
C ARG A 306 12.05 -9.60 13.33
N HIS A 307 10.90 -9.06 12.91
CA HIS A 307 10.04 -9.78 11.97
C HIS A 307 10.69 -9.83 10.58
N LYS A 308 10.77 -11.04 10.02
CA LYS A 308 11.29 -11.27 8.69
C LYS A 308 10.10 -11.62 7.79
N GLY A 309 9.93 -10.85 6.71
CA GLY A 309 8.90 -11.13 5.70
C GLY A 309 9.24 -12.36 4.86
N GLY A 310 8.48 -12.58 3.79
CA GLY A 310 8.68 -13.68 2.85
C GLY A 310 8.14 -15.03 3.30
N HIS A 311 7.42 -15.11 4.42
CA HIS A 311 6.84 -16.38 4.88
C HIS A 311 5.46 -16.67 4.27
N ASP A 312 4.75 -15.62 3.84
CA ASP A 312 3.41 -15.71 3.28
C ASP A 312 3.41 -15.44 1.77
N MET A 313 3.72 -16.47 0.99
CA MET A 313 3.84 -16.39 -0.47
C MET A 313 3.35 -17.67 -1.13
N GLY A 314 2.77 -17.54 -2.32
CA GLY A 314 2.23 -18.70 -3.01
C GLY A 314 1.54 -18.39 -4.32
N ILE A 315 0.94 -19.45 -4.87
CA ILE A 315 0.10 -19.42 -6.06
C ILE A 315 -1.27 -19.94 -5.63
N TYR A 316 -2.27 -19.07 -5.60
CA TYR A 316 -3.65 -19.43 -5.34
C TYR A 316 -4.37 -19.73 -6.65
N SER A 317 -4.92 -20.94 -6.80
CA SER A 317 -5.79 -21.26 -7.93
C SER A 317 -7.23 -20.87 -7.59
N LEU A 318 -7.86 -20.04 -8.42
CA LEU A 318 -9.29 -19.72 -8.28
C LEU A 318 -10.17 -20.93 -8.64
N THR A 319 -9.67 -21.83 -9.49
CA THR A 319 -10.37 -23.07 -9.87
C THR A 319 -10.46 -24.08 -8.73
N THR A 320 -9.32 -24.43 -8.11
CA THR A 320 -9.30 -25.44 -7.03
C THR A 320 -9.44 -24.84 -5.64
N ARG A 321 -9.33 -23.51 -5.51
CA ARG A 321 -9.35 -22.75 -4.25
C ARG A 321 -8.24 -23.19 -3.27
N THR A 322 -7.10 -23.60 -3.81
CA THR A 322 -5.93 -24.06 -3.03
C THR A 322 -4.72 -23.16 -3.26
N ILE A 323 -3.89 -23.02 -2.23
CA ILE A 323 -2.58 -22.36 -2.32
C ILE A 323 -1.50 -23.40 -2.52
N GLN A 324 -0.66 -23.20 -3.54
CA GLN A 324 0.58 -23.93 -3.74
C GLN A 324 1.78 -23.05 -3.34
N PRO A 325 2.86 -23.62 -2.78
CA PRO A 325 4.08 -22.86 -2.51
C PRO A 325 4.67 -22.28 -3.79
N LEU A 326 5.10 -21.01 -3.75
CA LEU A 326 5.75 -20.36 -4.89
C LEU A 326 7.12 -20.98 -5.21
N TYR A 327 7.83 -21.45 -4.18
CA TYR A 327 9.11 -22.15 -4.30
C TYR A 327 8.98 -23.55 -3.72
N SER A 328 9.58 -24.55 -4.38
CA SER A 328 9.74 -25.89 -3.80
C SER A 328 10.59 -25.76 -2.55
N ALA A 329 10.03 -26.10 -1.39
CA ALA A 329 10.68 -25.98 -0.09
C ALA A 329 11.99 -26.79 -0.05
N THR A 330 13.11 -26.13 -0.37
CA THR A 330 14.46 -26.62 -0.11
C THR A 330 15.30 -25.43 0.35
N SER A 331 15.03 -24.94 1.56
CA SER A 331 16.15 -24.41 2.33
C SER A 331 16.95 -25.62 2.81
N VAL A 332 18.28 -25.56 2.67
CA VAL A 332 19.21 -26.64 3.06
C VAL A 332 19.07 -27.00 4.56
N ASP A 333 18.42 -26.12 5.35
CA ASP A 333 18.36 -26.20 6.81
C ASP A 333 16.92 -26.28 7.37
N GLY A 334 15.89 -26.48 6.53
CA GLY A 334 14.50 -26.64 6.99
C GLY A 334 13.85 -25.38 7.60
N ASN A 335 14.53 -24.23 7.54
CA ASN A 335 14.00 -22.95 8.02
C ASN A 335 13.12 -22.31 6.93
N PRO A 336 11.92 -21.75 7.24
CA PRO A 336 11.15 -20.98 6.26
C PRO A 336 11.99 -19.85 5.65
N PHE A 337 11.77 -19.55 4.37
CA PHE A 337 12.44 -18.46 3.64
C PHE A 337 12.05 -17.10 4.22
N LEU A 338 12.66 -16.75 5.34
CA LEU A 338 12.52 -15.46 5.99
C LEU A 338 13.41 -14.45 5.24
N MET A 339 12.82 -13.68 4.33
CA MET A 339 13.50 -12.69 3.50
C MET A 339 13.21 -11.26 3.98
N SER A 340 14.26 -10.46 4.09
CA SER A 340 14.16 -9.03 4.39
C SER A 340 15.08 -8.26 3.42
N PRO A 341 14.54 -7.39 2.55
CA PRO A 341 13.11 -7.07 2.39
C PRO A 341 12.30 -8.25 1.80
N PRO A 342 10.96 -8.23 1.90
CA PRO A 342 10.11 -9.17 1.17
C PRO A 342 10.39 -9.12 -0.34
N PRO A 343 10.16 -10.23 -1.07
CA PRO A 343 10.39 -10.23 -2.51
C PRO A 343 9.38 -9.35 -3.23
N VAL A 344 9.85 -8.71 -4.29
CA VAL A 344 9.05 -7.89 -5.21
C VAL A 344 8.96 -8.58 -6.56
N TRP A 345 7.85 -8.37 -7.27
CA TRP A 345 7.71 -8.86 -8.63
C TRP A 345 8.53 -8.01 -9.60
N ILE A 346 9.08 -8.67 -10.62
CA ILE A 346 9.73 -8.01 -11.75
C ILE A 346 8.81 -8.22 -12.95
N SER A 347 8.32 -7.13 -13.54
CA SER A 347 7.60 -7.19 -14.81
C SER A 347 8.60 -7.33 -15.97
N PRO A 348 8.36 -8.25 -16.93
CA PRO A 348 9.13 -8.26 -18.16
C PRO A 348 8.88 -6.98 -18.96
N PRO A 349 9.80 -6.56 -19.84
CA PRO A 349 9.52 -5.54 -20.83
C PRO A 349 8.34 -5.95 -21.70
N ASN A 350 7.30 -5.11 -21.75
CA ASN A 350 6.30 -5.17 -22.81
C ASN A 350 7.06 -5.00 -24.14
N HIS A 351 7.07 -6.06 -24.96
CA HIS A 351 7.76 -6.10 -26.24
C HIS A 351 6.89 -5.61 -27.39
#